data_AF-A0A7S0AW16-F1
#
_entry.id   AF-A0A7S0AW16-F1
#
_cell.length_a   1.000
_cell.length_b   1.000
_cell.length_c   1.000
_cell.angle_alpha   90.00
_cell.angle_beta   90.00
_cell.angle_gamma   90.00
#
_symmetry.space_group_name_H-M   'P 1'
#
loop_
_entity.id
_entity.type
_entity.pdbx_description
1 polymer ?
#
loop_
_entity_poly.entity_id
_entity_poly.type
_entity_poly.pdbx_seq_one_letter_code
_entity_poly.pdbx_strand_id
1 'polypeptide(L)'
;KGYRAYTEEEDAFLLYCMWKHGFGMAERIRMEIRRAWQFRFDWFFKSRNAQEIQKRCEAVVRLIEKENDEIRKKKEQAEQKAIIEDQKKKAEMAAKKTQAEEAQAASSSAGNQQEDAQPQPMDVSA
;
A
#
# COMPACT_ATOMS: atom_id res chain seq x y z
N LYS A 1 20.82 -7.55 -35.93
CA LYS A 1 21.69 -6.44 -35.49
C LYS A 1 21.31 -6.13 -34.04
N GLY A 2 22.12 -6.57 -33.06
CA GLY A 2 21.77 -6.41 -31.65
C GLY A 2 21.76 -4.93 -31.27
N TYR A 3 20.60 -4.43 -30.83
CA TYR A 3 20.49 -3.05 -30.35
C TYR A 3 21.02 -3.03 -28.92
N ARG A 4 22.09 -2.26 -28.66
CA ARG A 4 22.55 -2.03 -27.29
C ARG A 4 21.57 -1.06 -26.64
N ALA A 5 20.94 -1.51 -25.55
CA ALA A 5 20.01 -0.70 -24.77
C ALA A 5 20.77 0.12 -23.72
N TYR A 6 20.15 1.21 -23.27
CA TYR A 6 20.62 1.94 -22.09
C TYR A 6 20.44 1.08 -20.85
N THR A 7 21.44 1.11 -19.97
CA THR A 7 21.43 0.45 -18.66
C THR A 7 20.72 1.31 -17.60
N GLU A 8 20.41 0.71 -16.45
CA GLU A 8 19.83 1.43 -15.32
C GLU A 8 20.79 2.49 -14.78
N GLU A 9 22.10 2.21 -14.78
CA GLU A 9 23.13 3.16 -14.36
C GLU A 9 23.21 4.38 -15.28
N GLU A 10 23.08 4.18 -16.60
CA GLU A 10 23.02 5.27 -17.58
C GLU A 10 21.78 6.15 -17.35
N ASP A 11 20.61 5.53 -17.13
CA ASP A 11 19.37 6.26 -16.86
C ASP A 11 19.42 7.02 -15.53
N ALA A 12 19.97 6.43 -14.48
CA ALA A 12 20.17 7.09 -13.20
C ALA A 12 21.05 8.33 -13.34
N PHE A 13 22.10 8.23 -14.16
CA PHE A 13 22.95 9.39 -14.45
C PHE A 13 22.23 10.46 -15.26
N LEU A 14 21.41 10.09 -16.24
CA LEU A 14 20.56 11.03 -16.98
C LEU A 14 19.60 11.75 -16.05
N LEU A 15 18.96 11.04 -15.13
CA LEU A 15 18.05 11.61 -14.12
C LEU A 15 18.76 12.63 -13.23
N TYR A 16 19.95 12.28 -12.72
CA TYR A 16 20.79 13.20 -11.96
C TYR A 16 21.14 14.45 -12.78
N CYS A 17 21.54 14.30 -14.04
CA CYS A 17 21.89 15.43 -14.90
C CYS A 17 20.68 16.31 -15.23
N MET A 18 19.50 15.74 -15.41
CA MET A 18 18.24 16.48 -15.57
C MET A 18 17.94 17.31 -14.32
N TRP A 19 18.11 16.74 -13.12
CA TRP A 19 17.95 17.48 -11.86
C TRP A 19 18.98 18.60 -11.71
N LYS A 20 20.25 18.35 -12.06
CA LYS A 20 21.36 19.30 -11.92
C LYS A 20 21.30 20.47 -12.91
N HIS A 21 20.88 20.21 -14.14
CA HIS A 21 20.96 21.18 -15.25
C HIS A 21 19.60 21.68 -15.74
N GLY A 22 18.52 21.02 -15.36
CA GLY A 22 17.20 21.23 -15.91
C GLY A 22 16.89 20.27 -17.07
N PHE A 23 15.61 19.98 -17.23
CA PHE A 23 15.09 19.20 -18.35
C PHE A 23 15.26 19.95 -19.67
N GLY A 24 15.54 19.24 -20.77
CA GLY A 24 15.73 19.85 -22.10
C GLY A 24 17.15 20.32 -22.40
N MET A 25 18.06 20.32 -21.41
CA MET A 25 19.46 20.76 -21.57
C MET A 25 20.38 19.65 -22.12
N ALA A 26 19.93 18.90 -23.13
CA ALA A 26 20.58 17.67 -23.60
C ALA A 26 22.03 17.87 -24.09
N GLU A 27 22.37 19.02 -24.68
CA GLU A 27 23.76 19.30 -25.07
C GLU A 27 24.68 19.45 -23.84
N ARG A 28 24.16 20.03 -22.76
CA ARG A 28 24.89 20.13 -21.49
C ARG A 28 25.06 18.77 -20.82
N ILE A 29 24.00 17.96 -20.82
CA ILE A 29 24.03 16.58 -20.31
C ILE A 29 25.04 15.75 -21.12
N ARG A 30 25.06 15.90 -22.44
CA ARG A 30 26.03 15.23 -23.31
C ARG A 30 27.48 15.54 -22.93
N MET A 31 27.78 16.79 -22.60
CA MET A 31 29.10 17.18 -22.14
C MET A 31 29.46 16.52 -20.80
N GLU A 32 28.52 16.44 -19.85
CA GLU A 32 28.72 15.74 -18.57
C GLU A 32 28.99 14.24 -18.77
N ILE A 33 28.25 13.55 -19.65
CA ILE A 33 28.49 12.14 -20.00
C ILE A 33 29.94 11.94 -20.48
N ARG A 34 30.46 12.87 -21.29
CA ARG A 34 31.83 12.78 -21.80
C ARG A 34 32.89 12.98 -20.71
N ARG A 35 32.60 13.85 -19.73
CA ARG A 35 33.51 14.18 -18.62
C ARG A 35 33.49 13.14 -17.50
N ALA A 36 32.38 12.44 -17.33
CA ALA A 36 32.22 11.43 -16.31
C ALA A 36 33.16 10.22 -16.56
N TRP A 37 34.05 9.97 -15.59
CA TRP A 37 35.06 8.92 -15.67
C TRP A 37 34.46 7.51 -15.66
N GLN A 38 33.33 7.30 -15.00
CA GLN A 38 32.62 6.02 -14.93
C GLN A 38 32.16 5.51 -16.31
N PHE A 39 31.92 6.42 -17.25
CA PHE A 39 31.55 6.06 -18.63
C PHE A 39 32.75 6.04 -19.58
N ARG A 40 34.00 6.03 -19.08
CA ARG A 40 35.19 6.20 -19.93
C ARG A 40 35.33 5.15 -21.04
N PHE A 41 34.82 3.93 -20.82
CA PHE A 41 34.80 2.86 -21.82
C PHE A 41 33.42 2.65 -22.47
N ASP A 42 32.43 3.45 -22.09
CA ASP A 42 31.09 3.37 -22.66
C ASP A 42 31.00 4.19 -23.95
N TRP A 43 31.42 3.55 -25.04
CA TRP A 43 31.34 4.13 -26.38
C TRP A 43 29.90 4.35 -26.85
N PHE A 44 28.94 3.54 -26.38
CA PHE A 44 27.54 3.69 -26.77
C PHE A 44 27.00 5.00 -26.21
N PHE A 45 27.15 5.21 -24.90
CA PHE A 45 26.64 6.39 -24.22
C PHE A 45 27.36 7.67 -24.69
N LYS A 46 28.67 7.58 -24.93
CA LYS A 46 29.47 8.70 -25.49
C LYS A 46 29.14 9.04 -26.96
N SER A 47 28.66 8.07 -27.75
CA SER A 47 28.33 8.28 -29.16
C SER A 47 27.00 9.01 -29.37
N ARG A 48 26.11 9.00 -28.37
CA ARG A 48 24.77 9.58 -28.49
C ARG A 48 24.84 11.06 -28.82
N ASN A 49 23.99 11.52 -29.73
CA ASN A 49 23.79 12.95 -30.00
C ASN A 49 22.77 13.57 -29.02
N ALA A 50 22.68 14.89 -28.97
CA ALA A 50 21.77 15.57 -28.02
C ALA A 50 20.30 15.20 -28.23
N GLN A 51 19.85 14.99 -29.47
CA GLN A 51 18.48 14.57 -29.73
C GLN A 51 18.18 13.16 -29.22
N GLU A 52 19.12 12.23 -29.36
CA GLU A 52 19.00 10.87 -28.83
C GLU A 52 19.01 10.86 -27.30
N ILE A 53 19.87 11.67 -26.68
CA ILE A 53 19.89 11.86 -25.22
C ILE A 53 18.56 12.45 -24.74
N GLN A 54 18.03 13.47 -25.44
CA GLN A 54 16.75 14.08 -25.10
C GLN A 54 15.60 13.07 -25.17
N LYS A 55 15.55 12.26 -26.24
CA LYS A 55 14.56 11.17 -26.36
C LYS A 55 14.66 10.15 -25.23
N ARG A 56 15.88 9.81 -24.80
CA ARG A 56 16.06 8.91 -23.66
C ARG A 56 15.60 9.54 -22.35
N CYS A 57 15.93 10.81 -22.12
CA CYS A 57 15.47 11.58 -20.97
C CYS A 57 13.93 11.59 -20.89
N GLU A 58 13.23 11.84 -21.99
CA GLU A 58 11.77 11.75 -22.05
C GLU A 58 11.24 10.36 -21.74
N ALA A 59 11.90 9.30 -22.24
CA ALA A 59 11.51 7.93 -21.93
C ALA A 59 11.65 7.66 -20.42
N VAL A 60 12.79 8.02 -19.82
CA VAL A 60 13.04 7.86 -18.37
C VAL A 60 11.97 8.56 -17.54
N VAL A 61 11.61 9.80 -17.90
CA VAL A 61 10.53 10.53 -17.22
C VAL A 61 9.20 9.77 -17.31
N ARG A 62 8.81 9.28 -18.50
CA ARG A 62 7.58 8.50 -18.67
C ARG A 62 7.57 7.21 -17.85
N LEU A 63 8.72 6.53 -17.73
CA LEU A 63 8.82 5.32 -16.90
C LEU A 63 8.57 5.66 -15.42
N ILE A 64 9.20 6.73 -14.92
CA ILE A 64 9.06 7.19 -13.52
C ILE A 64 7.62 7.63 -13.24
N GLU A 65 6.99 8.37 -14.15
CA GLU A 65 5.59 8.80 -14.00
C GLU A 65 4.66 7.60 -13.89
N LYS A 66 4.84 6.59 -14.74
CA LYS A 66 4.06 5.36 -14.71
C LYS A 66 4.29 4.58 -13.40
N GLU A 67 5.52 4.45 -12.96
CA GLU A 67 5.85 3.77 -11.71
C GLU A 67 5.22 4.48 -10.50
N ASN A 68 5.28 5.81 -10.47
CA ASN A 68 4.65 6.62 -9.43
C ASN A 68 3.12 6.44 -9.39
N ASP A 69 2.48 6.38 -10.56
CA ASP A 69 1.04 6.12 -10.65
C ASP A 69 0.65 4.74 -10.11
N GLU A 70 1.45 3.71 -10.40
CA GLU A 70 1.24 2.36 -9.87
C GLU A 70 1.43 2.30 -8.35
N ILE A 71 2.44 2.99 -7.83
CA ILE A 71 2.67 3.11 -6.38
C ILE A 71 1.50 3.82 -5.71
N ARG A 72 1.02 4.93 -6.27
CA ARG A 72 -0.13 5.66 -5.73
C ARG A 72 -1.37 4.77 -5.65
N LYS A 73 -1.72 4.08 -6.75
CA LYS A 73 -2.87 3.15 -6.78
C LYS A 73 -2.73 2.00 -5.79
N LYS A 74 -1.52 1.43 -5.65
CA LYS A 74 -1.27 0.36 -4.66
C LYS A 74 -1.46 0.85 -3.22
N LYS A 75 -1.02 2.08 -2.91
CA LYS A 75 -1.23 2.70 -1.60
C LYS A 75 -2.72 2.91 -1.31
N GLU A 76 -3.45 3.49 -2.26
CA GLU A 76 -4.91 3.69 -2.13
C GLU A 76 -5.65 2.36 -1.92
N GLN A 77 -5.29 1.31 -2.66
CA GLN A 77 -5.87 -0.02 -2.49
C GLN A 77 -5.51 -0.66 -1.15
N ALA A 78 -4.28 -0.48 -0.67
CA ALA A 78 -3.85 -0.98 0.64
C ALA A 78 -4.61 -0.28 1.78
N GLU A 79 -4.78 1.03 1.68
CA GLU A 79 -5.57 1.83 2.63
C GLU A 79 -7.04 1.42 2.63
N GLN A 80 -7.67 1.25 1.46
CA GLN A 80 -9.05 0.76 1.37
C GLN A 80 -9.21 -0.64 1.96
N LYS A 81 -8.27 -1.57 1.69
CA LYS A 81 -8.30 -2.91 2.27
C LYS A 81 -8.16 -2.87 3.79
N ALA A 82 -7.27 -2.02 4.31
CA ALA A 82 -7.11 -1.85 5.75
C ALA A 82 -8.39 -1.31 6.42
N ILE A 83 -9.08 -0.36 5.79
CA ILE A 83 -10.36 0.18 6.29
C ILE A 83 -11.45 -0.90 6.29
N ILE A 84 -11.57 -1.67 5.20
CA ILE A 84 -12.57 -2.76 5.10
C ILE A 84 -12.28 -3.84 6.15
N GLU A 85 -11.01 -4.19 6.36
CA GLU A 85 -10.62 -5.18 7.35
C GLU A 85 -10.89 -4.69 8.78
N ASP A 86 -10.62 -3.41 9.10
CA ASP A 86 -10.96 -2.81 10.39
C ASP A 86 -12.49 -2.78 10.63
N GLN A 87 -13.27 -2.40 9.61
CA GLN A 87 -14.73 -2.42 9.69
C GLN A 87 -15.26 -3.85 9.90
N LYS A 88 -14.72 -4.85 9.20
CA LYS A 88 -15.09 -6.26 9.37
C LYS A 88 -14.74 -6.76 10.78
N LYS A 89 -13.55 -6.45 11.28
CA LYS A 89 -13.13 -6.80 12.66
C LYS A 89 -14.04 -6.15 13.70
N LYS A 90 -14.41 -4.87 13.52
CA LYS A 90 -15.36 -4.17 14.40
C LYS A 90 -16.74 -4.80 14.37
N ALA A 91 -17.25 -5.19 13.20
CA ALA A 91 -18.53 -5.87 13.05
C ALA A 91 -18.52 -7.27 13.71
N GLU A 92 -17.45 -8.05 13.53
CA GLU A 92 -17.28 -9.36 14.19
C GLU A 92 -17.16 -9.24 15.71
N MET A 93 -16.43 -8.23 16.21
CA MET A 93 -16.35 -7.95 17.65
C MET A 93 -17.69 -7.51 18.23
N ALA A 94 -18.45 -6.68 17.50
CA ALA A 94 -19.79 -6.27 17.91
C ALA A 94 -20.75 -7.46 17.97
N ALA A 95 -20.77 -8.32 16.96
CA ALA A 95 -21.62 -9.51 16.92
C ALA A 95 -21.30 -10.53 18.04
N LYS A 96 -20.01 -10.72 18.37
CA LYS A 96 -19.62 -11.55 19.52
C LYS A 96 -20.03 -10.94 20.85
N LYS A 97 -20.04 -9.60 20.96
CA LYS A 97 -20.46 -8.90 22.17
C LYS A 97 -21.97 -9.03 22.40
N THR A 98 -22.79 -8.89 21.35
CA THR A 98 -24.26 -9.09 21.45
C THR A 98 -24.61 -10.52 21.85
N GLN A 99 -23.92 -11.53 21.31
CA GLN A 99 -24.14 -12.93 21.69
C GLN A 99 -23.72 -13.24 23.14
N ALA A 100 -22.68 -12.58 23.65
CA ALA A 100 -22.27 -12.70 25.04
C ALA A 100 -23.26 -12.02 26.01
N GLU A 101 -23.84 -10.88 25.61
CA GLU A 101 -24.89 -10.19 26.38
C GLU A 101 -26.21 -10.97 26.40
N GLU A 102 -26.64 -11.57 25.28
CA GLU A 102 -27.84 -12.42 25.23
C GLU A 102 -27.69 -13.70 26.07
N ALA A 103 -26.50 -14.32 26.08
CA ALA A 103 -26.22 -15.49 26.91
C ALA A 103 -26.19 -15.17 28.42
N GLN A 104 -25.78 -13.96 28.81
CA GLN A 104 -25.84 -13.49 30.20
C GLN A 104 -27.24 -13.07 30.64
N ALA A 105 -28.06 -12.53 29.74
CA ALA A 105 -29.46 -12.22 30.02
C ALA A 105 -30.31 -13.49 30.25
N ALA A 106 -30.05 -14.56 29.49
CA ALA A 106 -30.75 -15.83 29.64
C ALA A 106 -30.42 -16.58 30.95
N SER A 107 -29.20 -16.42 31.50
CA SER A 107 -28.82 -17.06 32.77
C SER A 107 -29.36 -16.34 34.01
N SER A 108 -29.78 -15.07 33.87
CA SER A 108 -30.33 -14.25 34.95
C SER A 108 -31.82 -14.52 35.24
N SER A 109 -32.51 -15.24 34.35
CA SER A 109 -33.96 -15.50 34.44
C SER A 109 -34.34 -16.78 35.22
N ALA A 110 -33.38 -17.58 35.67
CA ALA A 110 -33.65 -18.91 36.25
C ALA A 110 -33.69 -18.97 37.80
N GLY A 111 -33.56 -17.84 38.50
CA GLY A 111 -33.42 -17.82 39.97
C GLY A 111 -34.40 -16.90 40.68
N ASN A 112 -35.71 -17.18 40.65
CA ASN A 112 -36.59 -16.79 41.76
C ASN A 112 -37.89 -17.62 41.77
N GLN A 113 -37.85 -18.81 42.37
CA GLN A 113 -39.04 -19.48 42.88
C GLN A 113 -38.80 -19.71 44.38
N GLN A 114 -39.40 -18.86 45.20
CA GLN A 114 -39.44 -19.02 46.64
C GLN A 114 -40.65 -19.90 46.96
N GLU A 115 -40.39 -21.12 47.42
CA GLU A 115 -41.38 -22.04 47.98
C GLU A 115 -41.92 -21.46 49.29
N ASP A 116 -43.14 -20.92 49.28
CA ASP A 116 -43.93 -20.76 50.51
C ASP A 116 -44.67 -22.07 50.78
N ALA A 117 -44.06 -22.91 51.63
CA ALA A 117 -44.68 -24.12 52.14
C ALA A 117 -45.77 -23.77 53.15
N GLN A 118 -47.02 -24.05 52.78
CA GLN A 118 -48.22 -23.88 53.62
C GLN A 118 -48.50 -25.19 54.39
N PRO A 119 -48.59 -25.21 55.74
CA PRO A 119 -48.99 -26.40 56.46
C PRO A 119 -50.52 -26.47 56.62
N GLN A 120 -51.10 -27.63 56.29
CA GLN A 120 -52.52 -27.94 56.53
C GLN A 120 -52.75 -28.44 57.97
N PRO A 121 -53.82 -28.02 58.66
CA PRO A 121 -54.30 -28.72 59.86
C PRO A 121 -55.25 -29.87 59.48
N MET A 122 -54.90 -31.04 59.99
CA MET A 122 -55.65 -32.29 59.94
C MET A 122 -57.01 -32.22 60.64
N ASP A 123 -58.03 -32.69 59.92
CA ASP A 123 -59.42 -32.93 60.32
C ASP A 123 -59.52 -34.07 61.35
N VAL A 124 -60.26 -33.84 62.43
CA VAL A 124 -60.83 -34.91 63.26
C VAL A 124 -62.29 -34.55 63.55
N SER A 125 -63.19 -35.18 62.80
CA SER A 125 -64.63 -35.22 63.05
C SER A 125 -65.01 -36.35 64.01
N ALA A 126 -65.86 -36.03 64.99
CA ALA A 126 -67.01 -36.82 65.43
C ALA A 126 -67.92 -35.95 66.32
#